data_AF-A0A8F8SSQ7-F1
#
_entry.id   AF-A0A8F8SSQ7-F1
#
_cell.length_a   1.000
_cell.length_b   1.000
_cell.length_c   1.000
_cell.angle_alpha   90.00
_cell.angle_beta   90.00
_cell.angle_gamma   90.00
#
_symmetry.space_group_name_H-M   'P 1'
#
loop_
_entity.id
_entity.type
_entity.pdbx_description
1 polymer ?
#
loop_
_entity_poly.entity_id
_entity_poly.type
_entity_poly.pdbx_seq_one_letter_code
_entity_poly.pdbx_strand_id
1 'polypeptide(L)'
;FHYVLSMGAVFALYSAWYFWIPKILGLDYNKVLGKAHFWILFIGVKAKGRMYFFDASKMSGKRFNHGLAGPGGSPNNNFVMFFNNVQESKRAIYKTLRGKSGVYLFINNITNDLYVGSSITLSKRMTSHFYLANSDKATNIVLSRAMRKYELKNFSLGILEICASDTVVCSELEQKWMDYYKPRYNVLKVAGSSSGFRHSIDTINKLKEQFKKESHPKYGTVSSPETINAIAQGIKEFYLTHSHPSKGLKGKLSAQYGIGGKSVFCYNQKGEELIFPSINGAKQHFHVRWTLIKKSIDTGQSVYLNGEPWIIQSLPRPAH
;
A
#
# COMPACT_ATOMS: atom_id res chain seq x y z
N PHE A 1 -13.89 12.44 0.63
CA PHE A 1 -15.05 12.62 1.54
C PHE A 1 -15.39 14.08 1.88
N HIS A 2 -14.49 15.07 1.73
CA HIS A 2 -14.77 16.44 2.19
C HIS A 2 -15.61 17.31 1.23
N TYR A 3 -15.68 16.99 -0.07
CA TYR A 3 -16.36 17.85 -1.06
C TYR A 3 -17.89 17.85 -0.92
N VAL A 4 -18.50 16.67 -0.79
CA VAL A 4 -19.96 16.53 -0.65
C VAL A 4 -20.43 16.99 0.73
N LEU A 5 -19.67 16.67 1.78
CA LEU A 5 -20.00 17.04 3.17
C LEU A 5 -19.77 18.53 3.48
N SER A 6 -18.71 19.16 2.95
CA SER A 6 -18.40 20.57 3.24
C SER A 6 -19.19 21.55 2.37
N MET A 7 -19.32 21.31 1.06
CA MET A 7 -20.01 22.27 0.20
C MET A 7 -21.52 22.27 0.39
N GLY A 8 -22.13 21.09 0.54
CA GLY A 8 -23.55 21.00 0.87
C GLY A 8 -23.90 21.75 2.14
N ALA A 9 -23.07 21.62 3.18
CA ALA A 9 -23.26 22.32 4.45
C ALA A 9 -23.13 23.84 4.33
N VAL A 10 -22.14 24.34 3.58
CA VAL A 10 -21.94 25.79 3.40
C VAL A 10 -23.07 26.42 2.58
N PHE A 11 -23.51 25.77 1.49
CA PHE A 11 -24.66 26.25 0.71
C PHE A 11 -25.98 26.19 1.49
N ALA A 12 -26.16 25.18 2.35
CA ALA A 12 -27.31 25.09 3.24
C ALA A 12 -27.31 26.23 4.29
N LEU A 13 -26.15 26.54 4.86
CA LEU A 13 -26.00 27.62 5.83
C LEU A 13 -26.31 28.99 5.22
N TYR A 14 -25.78 29.29 4.03
CA TYR A 14 -26.12 30.55 3.35
C TYR A 14 -27.57 30.61 2.87
N SER A 15 -28.15 29.49 2.44
CA SER A 15 -29.58 29.42 2.11
C SER A 15 -30.45 29.74 3.33
N ALA A 16 -30.10 29.19 4.49
CA ALA A 16 -30.78 29.49 5.75
C ALA A 16 -30.60 30.97 6.13
N TRP A 17 -29.40 31.53 5.99
CA TRP A 17 -29.13 32.94 6.25
C TRP A 17 -30.02 33.87 5.40
N TYR A 18 -30.05 33.68 4.08
CA TYR A 18 -30.88 34.50 3.20
C TYR A 18 -32.39 34.32 3.41
N PHE A 19 -32.82 33.15 3.90
CA PHE A 19 -34.24 32.90 4.17
C PHE A 19 -34.72 33.45 5.52
N TRP A 20 -33.89 33.36 6.56
CA TRP A 20 -34.30 33.70 7.93
C TRP A 20 -33.94 35.13 8.35
N ILE A 21 -32.89 35.74 7.79
CA ILE A 21 -32.47 37.11 8.19
C ILE A 21 -33.55 38.18 8.00
N PRO A 22 -34.31 38.22 6.88
CA PRO A 22 -35.42 39.18 6.74
C PRO A 22 -36.51 38.99 7.81
N LYS A 23 -36.71 37.74 8.27
CA LYS A 23 -37.69 37.42 9.32
C LYS A 23 -37.18 37.78 10.72
N ILE A 24 -35.87 37.73 10.96
CA ILE A 24 -35.27 38.00 12.26
C ILE A 24 -35.01 39.50 12.46
N LEU A 25 -34.52 40.20 11.43
CA LEU A 25 -34.10 41.60 11.52
C LEU A 25 -35.11 42.58 10.90
N GLY A 26 -36.13 42.09 10.18
CA GLY A 26 -37.12 42.94 9.50
C GLY A 26 -36.53 43.76 8.34
N LEU A 27 -35.28 43.52 7.96
CA LEU A 27 -34.58 44.23 6.90
C LEU A 27 -34.43 43.33 5.68
N ASP A 28 -34.93 43.80 4.54
CA ASP A 28 -34.76 43.11 3.26
C ASP A 28 -33.34 43.30 2.71
N TYR A 29 -32.79 42.24 2.12
CA TYR A 29 -31.51 42.30 1.43
C TYR A 29 -31.70 42.62 -0.06
N ASN A 30 -30.68 43.24 -0.66
CA ASN A 30 -30.70 43.51 -2.08
C ASN A 30 -30.62 42.20 -2.89
N LYS A 31 -31.69 41.89 -3.64
CA LYS A 31 -31.81 40.66 -4.46
C LYS A 31 -30.73 40.56 -5.54
N VAL A 32 -30.27 41.69 -6.08
CA VAL A 32 -29.20 41.71 -7.09
C VAL A 32 -27.87 41.30 -6.46
N LEU A 33 -27.56 41.86 -5.29
CA LEU A 33 -26.32 41.56 -4.57
C LEU A 33 -26.31 40.12 -4.04
N GLY A 34 -27.47 39.60 -3.58
CA GLY A 34 -27.61 38.20 -3.18
C GLY A 34 -27.38 37.22 -4.34
N LYS A 35 -27.94 37.51 -5.52
CA LYS A 35 -27.67 36.72 -6.74
C LYS A 35 -26.20 36.80 -7.15
N ALA A 36 -25.58 37.99 -7.07
CA ALA A 36 -24.16 38.15 -7.36
C ALA A 36 -23.29 37.34 -6.39
N HIS A 37 -23.55 37.40 -5.09
CA HIS A 37 -22.85 36.60 -4.09
C HIS A 37 -23.00 35.09 -4.37
N PHE A 38 -24.20 34.62 -4.67
CA PHE A 38 -24.44 33.22 -5.07
C PHE A 38 -23.60 32.82 -6.28
N TRP A 39 -23.61 33.61 -7.36
CA TRP A 39 -22.87 33.29 -8.58
C TRP A 39 -21.36 33.39 -8.42
N ILE A 40 -20.85 34.35 -7.63
CA ILE A 40 -19.43 34.47 -7.28
C ILE A 40 -18.98 33.23 -6.48
N LEU A 41 -19.78 32.81 -5.48
CA LEU A 41 -19.49 31.61 -4.71
C LEU A 41 -19.58 30.35 -5.59
N PHE A 42 -20.60 30.23 -6.44
CA PHE A 42 -20.83 29.08 -7.30
C PHE A 42 -19.75 28.94 -8.39
N ILE A 43 -19.39 30.04 -9.07
CA ILE A 43 -18.31 30.06 -10.07
C ILE A 43 -16.95 29.90 -9.39
N GLY A 44 -16.73 30.53 -8.24
CA GLY A 44 -15.53 30.36 -7.42
C GLY A 44 -15.33 28.91 -6.98
N VAL A 45 -16.41 28.24 -6.59
CA VAL A 45 -16.46 26.80 -6.31
C VAL A 45 -16.27 25.97 -7.56
N LYS A 46 -16.76 26.37 -8.74
CA LYS A 46 -16.48 25.64 -10.00
C LYS A 46 -15.06 25.84 -10.49
N ALA A 47 -14.45 27.00 -10.30
CA ALA A 47 -13.08 27.31 -10.68
C ALA A 47 -12.08 26.65 -9.72
N LYS A 48 -12.26 26.85 -8.41
CA LYS A 48 -11.51 26.13 -7.37
C LYS A 48 -11.86 24.65 -7.35
N GLY A 49 -13.08 24.26 -7.65
CA GLY A 49 -13.49 22.85 -7.76
C GLY A 49 -12.88 22.17 -8.96
N ARG A 50 -12.68 22.86 -10.10
CA ARG A 50 -11.85 22.31 -11.20
C ARG A 50 -10.39 22.20 -10.80
N MET A 51 -9.88 23.15 -10.00
CA MET A 51 -8.56 23.06 -9.40
C MET A 51 -8.50 21.86 -8.44
N TYR A 52 -9.40 21.71 -7.47
CA TYR A 52 -9.46 20.66 -6.45
C TYR A 52 -10.01 19.30 -6.89
N PHE A 53 -10.71 19.15 -8.03
CA PHE A 53 -11.02 17.84 -8.61
C PHE A 53 -9.84 17.34 -9.45
N PHE A 54 -9.09 18.25 -10.09
CA PHE A 54 -7.76 17.93 -10.61
C PHE A 54 -6.71 17.82 -9.49
N ASP A 55 -6.91 18.44 -8.31
CA ASP A 55 -5.98 18.40 -7.17
C ASP A 55 -6.29 17.27 -6.17
N ALA A 56 -7.53 16.85 -5.95
CA ALA A 56 -7.82 15.73 -5.03
C ALA A 56 -7.46 14.36 -5.64
N SER A 57 -7.28 14.30 -6.96
CA SER A 57 -6.62 13.19 -7.65
C SER A 57 -5.12 13.42 -7.88
N LYS A 58 -4.57 14.59 -7.50
CA LYS A 58 -3.15 14.96 -7.65
C LYS A 58 -2.48 15.58 -6.40
N MET A 59 -3.07 15.47 -5.21
CA MET A 59 -2.43 15.90 -3.97
C MET A 59 -1.45 14.83 -3.48
N SER A 60 -0.39 14.65 -4.26
CA SER A 60 0.97 14.62 -3.75
C SER A 60 1.90 15.22 -4.79
N GLY A 61 2.39 16.42 -4.52
CA GLY A 61 3.33 17.11 -5.40
C GLY A 61 3.30 18.60 -5.17
N LYS A 62 4.08 19.07 -4.18
CA LYS A 62 4.42 20.49 -4.08
C LYS A 62 5.00 20.93 -5.43
N ARG A 63 4.38 21.92 -6.08
CA ARG A 63 4.93 22.60 -7.27
C ARG A 63 6.29 23.22 -6.88
N PHE A 64 7.36 22.78 -7.55
CA PHE A 64 8.65 23.47 -7.51
C PHE A 64 8.59 24.65 -8.49
N ASN A 65 8.79 25.88 -7.99
CA ASN A 65 9.04 27.04 -8.83
C ASN A 65 10.47 26.93 -9.37
N HIS A 66 10.61 26.71 -10.69
CA HIS A 66 11.89 26.78 -11.37
C HIS A 66 12.25 28.24 -11.66
N GLY A 67 13.03 28.84 -10.75
CA GLY A 67 13.83 30.02 -11.07
C GLY A 67 15.11 29.58 -11.79
N LEU A 68 15.33 30.10 -12.99
CA LEU A 68 16.58 29.95 -13.73
C LEU A 68 17.72 30.61 -12.93
N ALA A 69 18.75 29.84 -12.58
CA ALA A 69 20.02 30.38 -12.12
C ALA A 69 21.16 29.66 -12.84
N GLY A 70 22.09 30.46 -13.35
CA GLY A 70 23.27 30.06 -14.13
C GLY A 70 24.30 29.24 -13.35
N PRO A 71 25.48 28.98 -13.94
CA PRO A 71 26.44 28.03 -13.41
C PRO A 71 27.22 28.67 -12.26
N GLY A 72 26.86 28.30 -11.03
CA GLY A 72 27.57 28.70 -9.82
C GLY A 72 26.73 29.62 -8.92
N GLY A 73 25.98 29.00 -8.01
CA GLY A 73 25.20 29.70 -7.00
C GLY A 73 23.92 28.94 -6.66
N SER A 74 23.88 28.34 -5.48
CA SER A 74 22.71 27.61 -4.94
C SER A 74 21.48 28.54 -4.85
N PRO A 75 20.32 28.15 -5.40
CA PRO A 75 19.04 28.68 -4.98
C PRO A 75 18.37 27.66 -4.05
N ASN A 76 18.20 28.03 -2.77
CA ASN A 76 17.55 27.25 -1.71
C ASN A 76 16.49 26.23 -2.21
N ASN A 77 16.78 24.92 -2.07
CA ASN A 77 15.97 23.92 -1.34
C ASN A 77 16.36 22.45 -1.65
N ASN A 78 16.71 21.70 -0.61
CA ASN A 78 16.69 20.23 -0.44
C ASN A 78 17.49 19.28 -1.35
N PHE A 79 18.25 19.74 -2.35
CA PHE A 79 19.08 18.84 -3.18
C PHE A 79 20.58 19.12 -3.02
N VAL A 80 21.37 18.06 -2.85
CA VAL A 80 22.84 18.11 -2.84
C VAL A 80 23.38 18.46 -4.23
N MET A 81 22.73 17.94 -5.28
CA MET A 81 23.05 18.23 -6.68
C MET A 81 21.76 18.24 -7.49
N PHE A 82 21.67 19.09 -8.51
CA PHE A 82 20.50 19.16 -9.37
C PHE A 82 20.90 19.34 -10.83
N PHE A 83 20.24 18.60 -11.71
CA PHE A 83 20.43 18.65 -13.16
C PHE A 83 19.08 18.92 -13.83
N ASN A 84 18.91 20.12 -14.38
CA ASN A 84 17.65 20.58 -14.99
C ASN A 84 17.25 19.75 -16.22
N ASN A 85 18.23 19.38 -17.04
CA ASN A 85 18.02 18.61 -18.26
C ASN A 85 18.92 17.38 -18.25
N VAL A 86 18.30 16.21 -18.06
CA VAL A 86 19.00 14.92 -17.99
C VAL A 86 19.66 14.55 -19.31
N GLN A 87 19.07 14.91 -20.45
CA GLN A 87 19.60 14.55 -21.77
C GLN A 87 20.92 15.27 -22.08
N GLU A 88 20.97 16.57 -21.85
CA GLU A 88 22.17 17.39 -22.07
C GLU A 88 23.25 17.10 -21.01
N SER A 89 22.82 16.88 -19.77
CA SER A 89 23.72 16.72 -18.64
C SER A 89 24.30 15.30 -18.47
N LYS A 90 24.00 14.33 -19.36
CA LYS A 90 24.42 12.91 -19.19
C LYS A 90 25.90 12.76 -18.82
N ARG A 91 26.80 13.42 -19.55
CA ARG A 91 28.24 13.34 -19.32
C ARG A 91 28.65 13.91 -17.96
N ALA A 92 28.06 15.05 -17.58
CA ALA A 92 28.28 15.66 -16.27
C ALA A 92 27.75 14.78 -15.14
N ILE A 93 26.54 14.23 -15.27
CA ILE A 93 25.93 13.30 -14.32
C ILE A 93 26.86 12.11 -14.08
N TYR A 94 27.36 11.46 -15.12
CA TYR A 94 28.24 10.30 -14.96
C TYR A 94 29.57 10.65 -14.28
N LYS A 95 30.17 11.79 -14.61
CA LYS A 95 31.43 12.24 -14.01
C LYS A 95 31.24 12.57 -12.52
N THR A 96 30.18 13.30 -12.19
CA THR A 96 29.93 13.81 -10.83
C THR A 96 29.45 12.73 -9.86
N LEU A 97 28.70 11.73 -10.35
CA LEU A 97 28.15 10.64 -9.54
C LEU A 97 29.05 9.39 -9.47
N ARG A 98 30.22 9.41 -10.13
CA ARG A 98 31.15 8.28 -10.14
C ARG A 98 31.64 8.00 -8.71
N GLY A 99 31.50 6.74 -8.28
CA GLY A 99 31.92 6.31 -6.94
C GLY A 99 31.05 6.80 -5.79
N LYS A 100 29.88 7.41 -6.06
CA LYS A 100 28.97 7.90 -5.04
C LYS A 100 27.75 6.98 -4.89
N SER A 101 27.35 6.77 -3.64
CA SER A 101 26.11 6.14 -3.20
C SER A 101 25.14 7.21 -2.72
N GLY A 102 23.83 7.00 -2.91
CA GLY A 102 22.85 8.00 -2.49
C GLY A 102 21.42 7.69 -2.89
N VAL A 103 20.55 8.64 -2.54
CA VAL A 103 19.16 8.72 -2.97
C VAL A 103 19.00 9.83 -3.99
N TYR A 104 18.28 9.53 -5.06
CA TYR A 104 18.03 10.44 -6.16
C TYR A 104 16.53 10.54 -6.45
N LEU A 105 16.15 11.63 -7.11
CA LEU A 105 14.81 11.97 -7.51
C LEU A 105 14.79 12.32 -9.00
N PHE A 106 13.93 11.67 -9.78
CA PHE A 106 13.57 12.14 -11.11
C PHE A 106 12.28 12.93 -11.05
N ILE A 107 12.25 14.05 -11.77
CA ILE A 107 11.10 14.92 -11.91
C ILE A 107 10.72 14.96 -13.39
N ASN A 108 9.48 14.62 -13.70
CA ASN A 108 8.94 14.87 -15.04
C ASN A 108 8.48 16.33 -15.11
N ASN A 109 9.17 17.17 -15.89
CA ASN A 109 8.90 18.61 -15.98
C ASN A 109 7.56 18.92 -16.70
N ILE A 110 6.98 17.95 -17.41
CA ILE A 110 5.65 18.09 -18.05
C ILE A 110 4.54 17.74 -17.07
N THR A 111 4.60 16.57 -16.44
CA THR A 111 3.50 16.08 -15.59
C THR A 111 3.64 16.44 -14.11
N ASN A 112 4.85 16.86 -13.69
CA ASN A 112 5.30 17.00 -12.31
C ASN A 112 5.27 15.70 -11.50
N ASP A 113 5.18 14.55 -12.17
CA ASP A 113 5.26 13.25 -11.50
C ASP A 113 6.71 12.96 -11.09
N LEU A 114 6.84 12.30 -9.95
CA LEU A 114 8.11 12.04 -9.28
C LEU A 114 8.45 10.55 -9.27
N TYR A 115 9.76 10.25 -9.27
CA TYR A 115 10.32 8.94 -8.96
C TYR A 115 11.47 9.10 -7.96
N VAL A 116 11.43 8.37 -6.85
CA VAL A 116 12.54 8.30 -5.89
C VAL A 116 13.22 6.95 -6.05
N GLY A 117 14.54 6.90 -5.96
CA GLY A 117 15.27 5.65 -5.85
C GLY A 117 16.60 5.83 -5.18
N SER A 118 17.18 4.74 -4.70
CA SER A 118 18.53 4.71 -4.14
C SER A 118 19.48 3.87 -4.99
N SER A 119 20.78 4.05 -4.74
CA SER A 119 21.80 3.14 -5.24
C SER A 119 23.11 3.27 -4.46
N ILE A 120 23.81 2.14 -4.29
CA ILE A 120 25.21 2.08 -3.85
C ILE A 120 26.14 2.68 -4.91
N THR A 121 25.76 2.64 -6.19
CA THR A 121 26.53 3.23 -7.27
C THR A 121 25.63 4.02 -8.21
N LEU A 122 25.45 5.30 -7.88
CA LEU A 122 24.55 6.20 -8.60
C LEU A 122 24.87 6.27 -10.09
N SER A 123 26.15 6.33 -10.49
CA SER A 123 26.54 6.38 -11.90
C SER A 123 26.02 5.18 -12.69
N LYS A 124 26.24 3.95 -12.19
CA LYS A 124 25.74 2.71 -12.83
C LYS A 124 24.21 2.71 -12.89
N ARG A 125 23.54 3.15 -11.83
CA ARG A 125 22.07 3.23 -11.79
C ARG A 125 21.53 4.21 -12.84
N MET A 126 22.16 5.37 -13.01
CA MET A 126 21.79 6.33 -14.06
C MET A 126 22.00 5.73 -15.45
N THR A 127 23.12 5.03 -15.67
CA THR A 127 23.38 4.33 -16.95
C THR A 127 22.28 3.33 -17.26
N SER A 128 21.85 2.51 -16.29
CA SER A 128 20.75 1.55 -16.49
C SER A 128 19.43 2.24 -16.85
N HIS A 129 19.07 3.32 -16.14
CA HIS A 129 17.84 4.07 -16.44
C HIS A 129 17.87 4.66 -17.85
N PHE A 130 18.98 5.32 -18.22
CA PHE A 130 19.11 5.95 -19.53
C PHE A 130 19.22 4.91 -20.66
N TYR A 131 19.86 3.77 -20.42
CA TYR A 131 19.88 2.67 -21.39
C TYR A 131 18.47 2.16 -21.66
N LEU A 132 17.69 1.84 -20.61
CA LEU A 132 16.32 1.34 -20.76
C LEU A 132 15.38 2.40 -21.38
N ALA A 133 15.62 3.68 -21.12
CA ALA A 133 14.86 4.76 -21.72
C ALA A 133 15.17 4.95 -23.23
N ASN A 134 16.39 4.64 -23.69
CA ASN A 134 16.75 4.75 -25.11
C ASN A 134 16.67 3.41 -25.86
N SER A 135 16.30 2.32 -25.18
CA SER A 135 16.18 1.00 -25.79
C SER A 135 14.77 0.76 -26.34
N ASP A 136 14.70 0.15 -27.52
CA ASP A 136 13.46 -0.32 -28.15
C ASP A 136 12.86 -1.56 -27.45
N LYS A 137 13.62 -2.20 -26.55
CA LYS A 137 13.15 -3.37 -25.82
C LYS A 137 11.97 -3.00 -24.91
N ALA A 138 10.95 -3.86 -24.88
CA ALA A 138 9.84 -3.72 -23.97
C ALA A 138 10.35 -3.71 -22.51
N THR A 139 9.89 -2.75 -21.71
CA THR A 139 10.23 -2.63 -20.29
C THR A 139 8.97 -2.43 -19.48
N ASN A 140 8.87 -3.15 -18.35
CA ASN A 140 7.77 -3.03 -17.41
C ASN A 140 8.03 -1.97 -16.33
N ILE A 141 9.20 -1.31 -16.36
CA ILE A 141 9.55 -0.26 -15.41
C ILE A 141 8.79 1.02 -15.76
N VAL A 142 7.98 1.51 -14.83
CA VAL A 142 7.11 2.68 -15.01
C VAL A 142 7.92 3.93 -15.38
N LEU A 143 9.02 4.19 -14.67
CA LEU A 143 9.89 5.34 -14.97
C LEU A 143 10.45 5.30 -16.39
N SER A 144 10.99 4.15 -16.84
CA SER A 144 11.57 4.03 -18.18
C SER A 144 10.51 4.22 -19.28
N ARG A 145 9.29 3.71 -19.06
CA ARG A 145 8.15 3.98 -19.96
C ARG A 145 7.78 5.46 -20.01
N ALA A 146 7.81 6.15 -18.85
CA ALA A 146 7.56 7.58 -18.79
C ALA A 146 8.66 8.38 -19.50
N MET A 147 9.94 8.04 -19.31
CA MET A 147 11.07 8.66 -20.01
C MET A 147 10.98 8.50 -21.53
N ARG A 148 10.49 7.35 -22.03
CA ARG A 148 10.22 7.17 -23.46
C ARG A 148 9.06 8.01 -23.97
N LYS A 149 7.96 8.07 -23.20
CA LYS A 149 6.75 8.80 -23.60
C LYS A 149 6.95 10.31 -23.62
N TYR A 150 7.68 10.85 -22.64
CA TYR A 150 7.84 12.29 -22.44
C TYR A 150 9.21 12.81 -22.86
N GLU A 151 10.10 11.95 -23.37
CA GLU A 151 11.48 12.24 -23.76
C GLU A 151 12.40 12.65 -22.59
N LEU A 152 13.68 12.27 -22.67
CA LEU A 152 14.65 12.52 -21.60
C LEU A 152 14.92 14.00 -21.33
N LYS A 153 14.77 14.88 -22.32
CA LYS A 153 14.93 16.34 -22.16
C LYS A 153 13.95 16.97 -21.17
N ASN A 154 12.78 16.33 -20.98
CA ASN A 154 11.74 16.80 -20.07
C ASN A 154 11.85 16.19 -18.67
N PHE A 155 12.99 15.57 -18.34
CA PHE A 155 13.27 15.09 -17.00
C PHE A 155 14.41 15.86 -16.36
N SER A 156 14.20 16.24 -15.10
CA SER A 156 15.24 16.73 -14.20
C SER A 156 15.69 15.62 -13.25
N LEU A 157 16.95 15.65 -12.83
CA LEU A 157 17.52 14.74 -11.83
C LEU A 157 18.04 15.53 -10.64
N GLY A 158 17.49 15.26 -9.45
CA GLY A 158 18.00 15.76 -8.18
C GLY A 158 18.67 14.64 -7.38
N ILE A 159 19.80 14.92 -6.74
CA ILE A 159 20.38 14.08 -5.71
C ILE A 159 19.92 14.63 -4.36
N LEU A 160 19.16 13.82 -3.63
CA LEU A 160 18.57 14.20 -2.35
C LEU A 160 19.60 14.09 -1.23
N GLU A 161 20.31 12.97 -1.18
CA GLU A 161 21.22 12.66 -0.08
C GLU A 161 22.31 11.69 -0.55
N ILE A 162 23.55 11.88 -0.09
CA ILE A 162 24.67 10.96 -0.33
C ILE A 162 24.81 10.08 0.92
N CYS A 163 24.78 8.75 0.75
CA CYS A 163 24.91 7.76 1.82
C CYS A 163 26.28 7.08 1.76
N ALA A 164 26.68 6.42 2.86
CA ALA A 164 27.69 5.36 2.82
C ALA A 164 27.28 4.28 1.80
N SER A 165 28.26 3.54 1.26
CA SER A 165 28.04 2.52 0.25
C SER A 165 27.46 1.22 0.84
N ASP A 166 26.32 1.34 1.53
CA ASP A 166 25.57 0.27 2.17
C ASP A 166 24.13 0.22 1.64
N THR A 167 23.68 -0.97 1.27
CA THR A 167 22.34 -1.23 0.74
C THR A 167 21.25 -0.88 1.75
N VAL A 168 21.47 -1.19 3.04
CA VAL A 168 20.45 -1.01 4.09
C VAL A 168 20.20 0.47 4.31
N VAL A 169 21.26 1.24 4.54
CA VAL A 169 21.21 2.69 4.74
C VAL A 169 20.53 3.39 3.56
N CYS A 170 20.93 3.06 2.33
CA CYS A 170 20.37 3.73 1.16
C CYS A 170 18.88 3.34 0.94
N SER A 171 18.46 2.13 1.35
CA SER A 171 17.05 1.71 1.31
C SER A 171 16.19 2.40 2.37
N GLU A 172 16.71 2.60 3.59
CA GLU A 172 16.04 3.36 4.65
C GLU A 172 15.84 4.82 4.26
N LEU A 173 16.86 5.44 3.66
CA LEU A 173 16.77 6.80 3.14
C LEU A 173 15.81 6.90 1.95
N GLU A 174 15.76 5.89 1.07
CA GLU A 174 14.77 5.81 0.00
C GLU A 174 13.35 5.82 0.58
N GLN A 175 13.10 5.02 1.62
CA GLN A 175 11.80 4.97 2.29
C GLN A 175 11.41 6.34 2.88
N LYS A 176 12.33 6.98 3.62
CA LYS A 176 12.16 8.33 4.17
C LYS A 176 11.70 9.33 3.10
N TRP A 177 12.36 9.33 1.95
CA TRP A 177 12.05 10.27 0.87
C TRP A 177 10.80 9.87 0.06
N MET A 178 10.52 8.58 -0.08
CA MET A 178 9.27 8.09 -0.65
C MET A 178 8.06 8.48 0.20
N ASP A 179 8.16 8.39 1.52
CA ASP A 179 7.07 8.79 2.43
C ASP A 179 6.84 10.31 2.42
N TYR A 180 7.92 11.08 2.27
CA TYR A 180 7.86 12.54 2.16
C TYR A 180 7.24 13.02 0.84
N TYR A 181 7.71 12.52 -0.31
CA TYR A 181 7.28 12.99 -1.64
C TYR A 181 6.09 12.24 -2.22
N LYS A 182 5.80 11.02 -1.74
CA LYS A 182 4.82 10.06 -2.28
C LYS A 182 4.86 9.99 -3.81
N PRO A 183 6.00 9.57 -4.38
CA PRO A 183 6.24 9.62 -5.82
C PRO A 183 5.30 8.69 -6.59
N ARG A 184 4.72 9.21 -7.68
CA ARG A 184 3.74 8.48 -8.50
C ARG A 184 4.36 7.33 -9.30
N TYR A 185 5.60 7.45 -9.73
CA TYR A 185 6.27 6.42 -10.53
C TYR A 185 6.80 5.25 -9.70
N ASN A 186 6.82 5.38 -8.36
CA ASN A 186 7.14 4.26 -7.46
C ASN A 186 5.89 3.40 -7.28
N VAL A 187 5.92 2.19 -7.84
CA VAL A 187 4.80 1.23 -7.74
C VAL A 187 4.77 0.55 -6.38
N LEU A 188 5.96 0.22 -5.85
CA LEU A 188 6.11 -0.38 -4.54
C LEU A 188 6.03 0.70 -3.47
N LYS A 189 5.41 0.37 -2.32
CA LYS A 189 5.27 1.29 -1.19
C LYS A 189 6.45 1.22 -0.22
N VAL A 190 7.10 0.06 -0.19
CA VAL A 190 8.29 -0.20 0.62
C VAL A 190 9.51 -0.20 -0.30
N ALA A 191 10.54 0.57 0.06
CA ALA A 191 11.80 0.61 -0.66
C ALA A 191 12.42 -0.79 -0.75
N GLY A 192 12.82 -1.20 -1.96
CA GLY A 192 13.45 -2.50 -2.21
C GLY A 192 12.58 -3.75 -1.96
N SER A 193 11.31 -3.61 -1.55
CA SER A 193 10.46 -4.75 -1.17
C SER A 193 9.07 -4.67 -1.80
N SER A 194 8.59 -5.81 -2.32
CA SER A 194 7.21 -5.97 -2.78
C SER A 194 6.21 -6.20 -1.63
N SER A 195 6.69 -6.23 -0.38
CA SER A 195 5.84 -6.45 0.78
C SER A 195 4.74 -5.40 0.88
N GLY A 196 3.50 -5.86 1.08
CA GLY A 196 2.31 -4.99 1.14
C GLY A 196 1.79 -4.50 -0.21
N PHE A 197 2.46 -4.79 -1.33
CA PHE A 197 1.90 -4.54 -2.66
C PHE A 197 0.74 -5.52 -2.92
N ARG A 198 -0.39 -4.98 -3.40
CA ARG A 198 -1.57 -5.76 -3.80
C ARG A 198 -1.89 -5.47 -5.25
N HIS A 199 -2.04 -6.52 -6.05
CA HIS A 199 -2.49 -6.41 -7.43
C HIS A 199 -3.93 -5.86 -7.48
N SER A 200 -4.29 -5.20 -8.58
CA SER A 200 -5.69 -4.83 -8.83
C SER A 200 -6.53 -6.08 -9.01
N ILE A 201 -7.84 -5.96 -8.74
CA ILE A 201 -8.78 -7.07 -8.93
C ILE A 201 -8.75 -7.60 -10.38
N ASP A 202 -8.62 -6.71 -11.36
CA ASP A 202 -8.53 -7.08 -12.78
C ASP A 202 -7.26 -7.87 -13.08
N THR A 203 -6.11 -7.47 -12.52
CA THR A 203 -4.86 -8.23 -12.67
C THR A 203 -4.96 -9.58 -11.99
N ILE A 204 -5.57 -9.65 -10.80
CA ILE A 204 -5.81 -10.91 -10.09
C ILE A 204 -6.66 -11.85 -10.95
N ASN A 205 -7.74 -11.34 -11.56
CA ASN A 205 -8.62 -12.13 -12.40
C ASN A 205 -7.90 -12.62 -13.67
N LYS A 206 -7.11 -11.75 -14.33
CA LYS A 206 -6.28 -12.15 -15.48
C LYS A 206 -5.28 -13.25 -15.13
N LEU A 207 -4.61 -13.13 -13.98
CA LEU A 207 -3.69 -14.18 -13.50
C LEU A 207 -4.44 -15.48 -13.20
N LYS A 208 -5.61 -15.41 -12.56
CA LYS A 208 -6.44 -16.59 -12.28
C LYS A 208 -6.84 -17.33 -13.56
N GLU A 209 -7.26 -16.60 -14.59
CA GLU A 209 -7.59 -17.21 -15.89
C GLU A 209 -6.35 -17.80 -16.56
N GLN A 210 -5.22 -17.09 -16.54
CA GLN A 210 -3.97 -17.58 -17.11
C GLN A 210 -3.45 -18.86 -16.42
N PHE A 211 -3.68 -19.02 -15.12
CA PHE A 211 -3.22 -20.16 -14.33
C PHE A 211 -4.30 -21.24 -14.12
N LYS A 212 -5.34 -21.27 -14.95
CA LYS A 212 -6.45 -22.22 -14.84
C LYS A 212 -6.16 -23.51 -15.62
N LYS A 213 -6.29 -24.65 -14.94
CA LYS A 213 -6.22 -26.01 -15.53
C LYS A 213 -5.07 -26.10 -16.54
N GLU A 214 -5.36 -26.46 -17.79
CA GLU A 214 -4.45 -26.66 -18.92
C GLU A 214 -3.54 -25.47 -19.22
N SER A 215 -3.94 -24.25 -18.86
CA SER A 215 -3.11 -23.06 -19.04
C SER A 215 -2.01 -22.93 -17.98
N HIS A 216 -2.09 -23.69 -16.88
CA HIS A 216 -1.04 -23.73 -15.87
C HIS A 216 0.21 -24.48 -16.40
N PRO A 217 1.43 -23.92 -16.31
CA PRO A 217 2.64 -24.56 -16.86
C PRO A 217 2.96 -25.96 -16.33
N LYS A 218 2.41 -26.30 -15.16
CA LYS A 218 2.55 -27.61 -14.51
C LYS A 218 1.26 -28.45 -14.53
N TYR A 219 0.30 -28.10 -15.36
CA TYR A 219 -0.91 -28.91 -15.48
C TYR A 219 -0.57 -30.27 -16.09
N GLY A 220 -1.09 -31.34 -15.50
CA GLY A 220 -0.83 -32.71 -15.93
C GLY A 220 0.55 -33.27 -15.54
N THR A 221 1.46 -32.46 -14.97
CA THR A 221 2.74 -32.98 -14.48
C THR A 221 2.56 -33.58 -13.09
N VAL A 222 2.87 -34.88 -12.96
CA VAL A 222 2.95 -35.56 -11.66
C VAL A 222 4.42 -35.67 -11.27
N SER A 223 4.79 -35.18 -10.09
CA SER A 223 6.15 -35.34 -9.58
C SER A 223 6.38 -36.79 -9.14
N SER A 224 7.56 -37.35 -9.39
CA SER A 224 7.85 -38.71 -8.95
C SER A 224 7.84 -38.80 -7.41
N PRO A 225 7.51 -39.96 -6.82
CA PRO A 225 7.54 -40.14 -5.37
C PRO A 225 8.89 -39.79 -4.75
N GLU A 226 9.98 -40.13 -5.44
CA GLU A 226 11.37 -39.80 -5.05
C GLU A 226 11.59 -38.29 -5.01
N THR A 227 11.13 -37.56 -6.03
CA THR A 227 11.24 -36.09 -6.09
C THR A 227 10.45 -35.44 -4.96
N ILE A 228 9.24 -35.95 -4.68
CA ILE A 228 8.40 -35.46 -3.58
C ILE A 228 9.11 -35.67 -2.24
N ASN A 229 9.69 -36.86 -2.03
CA ASN A 229 10.43 -37.19 -0.81
C ASN A 229 11.69 -36.33 -0.64
N ALA A 230 12.46 -36.11 -1.71
CA ALA A 230 13.64 -35.27 -1.70
C ALA A 230 13.29 -33.80 -1.37
N ILE A 231 12.20 -33.27 -1.96
CA ILE A 231 11.70 -31.92 -1.64
C ILE A 231 11.28 -31.85 -0.16
N ALA A 232 10.56 -32.86 0.33
CA ALA A 232 10.13 -32.91 1.73
C ALA A 232 11.32 -32.96 2.71
N GLN A 233 12.34 -33.75 2.40
CA GLN A 233 13.59 -33.81 3.17
C GLN A 233 14.33 -32.47 3.15
N GLY A 234 14.51 -31.86 1.97
CA GLY A 234 15.18 -30.56 1.85
C GLY A 234 14.46 -29.45 2.61
N ILE A 235 13.13 -29.42 2.59
CA ILE A 235 12.34 -28.48 3.41
C ILE A 235 12.61 -28.74 4.90
N LYS A 236 12.60 -30.00 5.34
CA LYS A 236 12.85 -30.38 6.74
C LYS A 236 14.24 -29.93 7.20
N GLU A 237 15.28 -30.20 6.41
CA GLU A 237 16.66 -29.79 6.69
C GLU A 237 16.82 -28.28 6.73
N PHE A 238 16.21 -27.55 5.78
CA PHE A 238 16.22 -26.09 5.77
C PHE A 238 15.66 -25.52 7.08
N TYR A 239 14.50 -26.02 7.53
CA TYR A 239 13.91 -25.56 8.79
C TYR A 239 14.65 -26.05 10.03
N LEU A 240 15.40 -27.16 9.98
CA LEU A 240 16.29 -27.58 11.08
C LEU A 240 17.45 -26.60 11.23
N THR A 241 18.13 -26.30 10.12
CA THR A 241 19.37 -25.51 10.07
C THR A 241 19.15 -24.00 10.15
N HIS A 242 18.03 -23.48 9.64
CA HIS A 242 17.76 -22.05 9.60
C HIS A 242 16.74 -21.62 10.67
N SER A 243 16.97 -20.43 11.23
CA SER A 243 16.01 -19.71 12.06
C SER A 243 14.95 -19.08 11.14
N HIS A 244 13.67 -19.42 11.35
CA HIS A 244 12.57 -18.79 10.62
C HIS A 244 11.68 -18.04 11.64
N PRO A 245 11.18 -16.82 11.34
CA PRO A 245 10.33 -16.06 12.25
C PRO A 245 9.08 -16.83 12.72
N SER A 246 8.63 -17.81 11.94
CA SER A 246 7.51 -18.71 12.27
C SER A 246 7.91 -20.13 12.73
N LYS A 247 9.20 -20.40 12.94
CA LYS A 247 9.70 -21.68 13.47
C LYS A 247 9.14 -21.90 14.88
N GLY A 248 8.44 -23.01 15.08
CA GLY A 248 7.76 -23.32 16.35
C GLY A 248 6.36 -22.69 16.55
N LEU A 249 5.93 -21.74 15.70
CA LEU A 249 4.58 -21.16 15.77
C LEU A 249 3.50 -22.09 15.21
N LYS A 250 3.85 -22.93 14.22
CA LYS A 250 2.91 -23.84 13.55
C LYS A 250 2.40 -24.95 14.50
N GLY A 251 3.19 -25.38 15.48
CA GLY A 251 2.81 -26.40 16.48
C GLY A 251 2.00 -25.86 17.65
N LYS A 252 2.20 -24.60 18.06
CA LYS A 252 1.33 -23.95 19.08
C LYS A 252 -0.09 -23.70 18.57
N LEU A 253 -0.27 -23.56 17.26
CA LEU A 253 -1.56 -23.37 16.61
C LEU A 253 -2.19 -24.71 16.14
N SER A 254 -1.44 -25.78 15.85
CA SER A 254 -2.04 -27.00 15.24
C SER A 254 -3.05 -27.72 16.14
N ALA A 255 -2.89 -27.67 17.46
CA ALA A 255 -3.89 -28.19 18.41
C ALA A 255 -5.27 -27.51 18.26
N GLN A 256 -5.30 -26.29 17.67
CA GLN A 256 -6.50 -25.52 17.38
C GLN A 256 -7.15 -25.87 16.03
N TYR A 257 -6.42 -26.46 15.09
CA TYR A 257 -6.86 -26.68 13.70
C TYR A 257 -7.09 -28.15 13.30
N GLY A 258 -6.63 -29.11 14.11
CA GLY A 258 -7.00 -30.53 13.97
C GLY A 258 -6.07 -31.42 13.12
N ILE A 259 -6.28 -32.73 13.28
CA ILE A 259 -5.37 -33.90 13.27
C ILE A 259 -4.42 -33.91 14.50
N GLY A 260 -4.82 -34.62 15.56
CA GLY A 260 -4.08 -34.75 16.83
C GLY A 260 -4.39 -33.70 17.91
N GLY A 261 -5.49 -32.94 17.77
CA GLY A 261 -5.95 -31.98 18.78
C GLY A 261 -6.62 -32.64 19.99
N LYS A 262 -6.64 -31.95 21.14
CA LYS A 262 -7.43 -32.38 22.31
C LYS A 262 -8.93 -32.22 22.02
N SER A 263 -9.71 -33.26 22.31
CA SER A 263 -11.18 -33.21 22.21
C SER A 263 -11.76 -32.08 23.07
N VAL A 264 -12.86 -31.51 22.59
CA VAL A 264 -13.60 -30.45 23.27
C VAL A 264 -14.97 -31.00 23.62
N PHE A 265 -15.35 -30.86 24.88
CA PHE A 265 -16.61 -31.35 25.43
C PHE A 265 -17.53 -30.15 25.71
N CYS A 266 -18.74 -30.18 25.18
CA CYS A 266 -19.72 -29.11 25.33
C CYS A 266 -20.96 -29.65 26.04
N TYR A 267 -21.39 -28.96 27.09
CA TYR A 267 -22.53 -29.36 27.93
C TYR A 267 -23.57 -28.25 27.99
N ASN A 268 -24.85 -28.58 27.84
CA ASN A 268 -25.95 -27.65 28.11
C ASN A 268 -26.53 -27.85 29.53
N GLN A 269 -27.47 -26.98 29.91
CA GLN A 269 -28.18 -27.08 31.19
C GLN A 269 -29.16 -28.26 31.28
N LYS A 270 -29.57 -28.83 30.15
CA LYS A 270 -30.48 -29.99 30.07
C LYS A 270 -29.75 -31.34 30.18
N GLY A 271 -28.41 -31.33 30.23
CA GLY A 271 -27.58 -32.53 30.31
C GLY A 271 -27.16 -33.13 28.98
N GLU A 272 -27.41 -32.46 27.86
CA GLU A 272 -26.94 -32.87 26.53
C GLU A 272 -25.42 -32.65 26.40
N GLU A 273 -24.73 -33.62 25.82
CA GLU A 273 -23.28 -33.60 25.58
C GLU A 273 -22.98 -33.62 24.08
N LEU A 274 -22.12 -32.70 23.65
CA LEU A 274 -21.55 -32.68 22.30
C LEU A 274 -20.03 -32.73 22.37
N ILE A 275 -19.42 -33.65 21.62
CA ILE A 275 -17.96 -33.84 21.60
C ILE A 275 -17.42 -33.48 20.23
N PHE A 276 -16.43 -32.59 20.20
CA PHE A 276 -15.77 -32.18 18.98
C PHE A 276 -14.29 -32.59 18.98
N PRO A 277 -13.74 -33.01 17.83
CA PRO A 277 -12.33 -33.38 17.73
C PRO A 277 -11.36 -32.18 17.84
N SER A 278 -11.87 -30.95 17.80
CA SER A 278 -11.08 -29.72 17.96
C SER A 278 -11.95 -28.49 18.24
N ILE A 279 -11.31 -27.39 18.66
CA ILE A 279 -11.93 -26.05 18.81
C ILE A 279 -12.60 -25.59 17.50
N ASN A 280 -12.02 -25.91 16.34
CA ASN A 280 -12.62 -25.56 15.06
C ASN A 280 -13.89 -26.35 14.74
N GLY A 281 -13.98 -27.62 15.18
CA GLY A 281 -15.20 -28.41 15.08
C GLY A 281 -16.34 -27.77 15.88
N ALA A 282 -16.06 -27.42 17.14
CA ALA A 282 -17.01 -26.70 17.99
C ALA A 282 -17.38 -25.34 17.37
N LYS A 283 -16.40 -24.56 16.90
CA LYS A 283 -16.63 -23.27 16.22
C LYS A 283 -17.60 -23.40 15.03
N GLN A 284 -17.43 -24.42 14.19
CA GLN A 284 -18.31 -24.64 13.03
C GLN A 284 -19.73 -24.97 13.45
N HIS A 285 -19.91 -25.80 14.48
CA HIS A 285 -21.23 -26.15 14.99
C HIS A 285 -21.94 -24.95 15.65
N PHE A 286 -21.24 -24.26 16.54
CA PHE A 286 -21.78 -23.11 17.28
C PHE A 286 -21.89 -21.83 16.44
N HIS A 287 -21.31 -21.79 15.23
CA HIS A 287 -21.28 -20.62 14.34
C HIS A 287 -20.69 -19.34 15.00
N VAL A 288 -19.75 -19.51 15.94
CA VAL A 288 -19.10 -18.40 16.66
C VAL A 288 -17.65 -18.21 16.24
N ARG A 289 -16.99 -17.15 16.72
CA ARG A 289 -15.54 -16.99 16.56
C ARG A 289 -14.80 -18.01 17.42
N TRP A 290 -13.69 -18.55 16.91
CA TRP A 290 -12.84 -19.50 17.65
C TRP A 290 -12.34 -18.92 18.98
N THR A 291 -12.14 -17.60 19.05
CA THR A 291 -11.72 -16.89 20.26
C THR A 291 -12.76 -17.01 21.38
N LEU A 292 -14.05 -17.10 21.04
CA LEU A 292 -15.12 -17.26 22.01
C LEU A 292 -15.13 -18.68 22.60
N ILE A 293 -14.95 -19.70 21.75
CA ILE A 293 -14.79 -21.09 22.19
C ILE A 293 -13.56 -21.22 23.11
N LYS A 294 -12.43 -20.62 22.72
CA LYS A 294 -11.22 -20.62 23.55
C LYS A 294 -11.45 -19.91 24.89
N LYS A 295 -12.06 -18.73 24.89
CA LYS A 295 -12.38 -18.00 26.12
C LYS A 295 -13.31 -18.81 27.02
N SER A 296 -14.30 -19.51 26.45
CA SER A 296 -15.18 -20.41 27.19
C SER A 296 -14.40 -21.53 27.89
N ILE A 297 -13.43 -22.15 27.20
CA ILE A 297 -12.55 -23.17 27.78
C ILE A 297 -11.67 -22.60 28.90
N ASP A 298 -11.09 -21.40 28.69
CA ASP A 298 -10.14 -20.79 29.61
C ASP A 298 -10.82 -20.20 30.86
N THR A 299 -12.03 -19.63 30.73
CA THR A 299 -12.71 -18.88 31.81
C THR A 299 -14.03 -19.50 32.26
N GLY A 300 -14.45 -20.63 31.68
CA GLY A 300 -15.74 -21.26 31.97
C GLY A 300 -16.97 -20.45 31.52
N GLN A 301 -16.79 -19.43 30.68
CA GLN A 301 -17.87 -18.56 30.24
C GLN A 301 -18.80 -19.30 29.25
N SER A 302 -20.12 -19.26 29.46
CA SER A 302 -21.07 -19.94 28.57
C SER A 302 -21.11 -19.34 27.16
N VAL A 303 -21.23 -20.21 26.15
CA VAL A 303 -21.47 -19.87 24.75
C VAL A 303 -22.93 -20.16 24.44
N TYR A 304 -23.64 -19.21 23.83
CA TYR A 304 -25.06 -19.38 23.52
C TYR A 304 -25.24 -20.00 22.13
N LEU A 305 -26.06 -21.04 22.05
CA LEU A 305 -26.53 -21.65 20.81
C LEU A 305 -28.06 -21.69 20.87
N ASN A 306 -28.73 -21.05 19.90
CA ASN A 306 -30.20 -20.98 19.85
C ASN A 306 -30.85 -20.47 21.15
N GLY A 307 -30.18 -19.57 21.89
CA GLY A 307 -30.67 -19.02 23.15
C GLY A 307 -30.34 -19.87 24.39
N GLU A 308 -29.77 -21.06 24.23
CA GLU A 308 -29.36 -21.92 25.35
C GLU A 308 -27.88 -21.75 25.69
N PRO A 309 -27.51 -21.67 26.98
CA PRO A 309 -26.12 -21.56 27.39
C PRO A 309 -25.41 -22.93 27.40
N TRP A 310 -24.27 -22.99 26.73
CA TRP A 310 -23.38 -24.16 26.67
C TRP A 310 -22.05 -23.86 27.35
N ILE A 311 -21.58 -24.79 28.18
CA ILE A 311 -20.27 -24.73 28.83
C ILE A 311 -19.31 -25.63 28.05
N ILE A 312 -18.15 -25.10 27.69
CA ILE A 312 -17.16 -25.79 26.86
C ILE A 312 -15.91 -26.09 27.69
N GLN A 313 -15.48 -27.35 27.72
CA GLN A 313 -14.35 -27.81 28.53
C GLN A 313 -13.37 -28.67 27.71
N SER A 314 -12.15 -28.79 28.22
CA SER A 314 -11.08 -29.60 27.61
C SER A 314 -10.97 -31.02 28.19
N LEU A 315 -11.72 -31.31 29.26
CA LEU A 315 -11.78 -32.61 29.92
C LEU A 315 -13.25 -33.04 30.05
N PRO A 316 -13.55 -34.35 30.02
CA PRO A 316 -14.88 -34.85 30.28
C PRO A 316 -15.28 -34.61 31.74
N ARG A 317 -16.60 -34.46 32.00
CA ARG A 317 -17.12 -34.37 33.36
C ARG A 317 -16.83 -35.69 34.11
N PRO A 318 -16.36 -35.66 35.37
CA PRO A 318 -16.20 -36.88 36.16
C PRO A 318 -17.54 -37.61 36.28
N ALA A 319 -17.53 -38.93 36.05
CA ALA A 319 -18.70 -39.77 36.25
C ALA A 319 -19.08 -39.73 37.74
N HIS A 320 -20.34 -39.39 38.02
CA HIS A 320 -20.91 -39.41 39.36
C HIS A 320 -21.48 -40.79 39.70
#